data_AF-A0A7Y3U8Q6-F1
#
_entry.id   AF-A0A7Y3U8Q6-F1
#
_cell.length_a   1.000
_cell.length_b   1.000
_cell.length_c   1.000
_cell.angle_alpha   90.00
_cell.angle_beta   90.00
_cell.angle_gamma   90.00
#
_symmetry.space_group_name_H-M   'P 1'
#
loop_
_entity.id
_entity.type
_entity.pdbx_description
1 polymer ?
#
loop_
_entity_poly.entity_id
_entity_poly.type
_entity_poly.pdbx_seq_one_letter_code
_entity_poly.pdbx_strand_id
1 'polypeptide(L)' 'MDQIIKLFTDEPWLFIFVFLAFVTVCRTLTKIASTTSKERTRREIAAYIAEGSMTPEQGERLLAAGKKKGICEDC' A
#
# COMPACT_ATOMS: atom_id res chain seq x y z
N MET A 1 -1.59 -21.35 32.77
CA MET A 1 -1.46 -21.07 31.32
C MET A 1 -2.08 -22.17 30.47
N ASP A 2 -2.24 -23.39 31.00
CA ASP A 2 -2.77 -24.56 30.29
C ASP A 2 -4.25 -24.45 29.89
N GLN A 3 -5.06 -23.70 30.63
CA GLN A 3 -6.47 -23.45 30.30
C GLN A 3 -6.63 -22.57 29.04
N ILE A 4 -5.73 -21.62 28.81
CA ILE A 4 -5.74 -20.74 27.62
C ILE A 4 -5.34 -21.53 26.37
N ILE A 5 -4.39 -22.46 26.52
CA ILE A 5 -3.88 -23.30 25.42
C ILE A 5 -4.94 -24.31 24.96
N LYS A 6 -5.74 -24.86 25.89
CA LYS A 6 -6.86 -25.75 25.54
C LYS A 6 -7.94 -25.04 24.71
N LEU A 7 -8.34 -23.83 25.13
CA LEU A 7 -9.27 -22.99 24.38
C LEU A 7 -8.77 -22.66 22.95
N PHE A 8 -7.45 -22.64 22.75
CA PHE A 8 -6.79 -22.35 21.48
C PHE A 8 -6.75 -23.57 20.51
N THR A 9 -6.94 -24.79 21.02
CA THR A 9 -6.74 -26.03 20.24
C THR A 9 -8.06 -26.70 19.85
N ASP A 10 -9.16 -26.42 20.55
CA ASP A 10 -10.46 -27.08 20.35
C ASP A 10 -11.20 -26.64 19.06
N GLU A 11 -11.02 -25.42 18.56
CA GLU A 11 -11.74 -24.90 17.39
C GLU A 11 -10.78 -24.28 16.33
N PRO A 12 -10.00 -25.10 15.60
CA PRO A 12 -8.99 -24.63 14.64
C PRO A 12 -9.60 -23.79 13.51
N TRP A 13 -10.89 -23.94 13.24
CA TRP A 13 -11.58 -23.23 12.16
C TRP A 13 -11.76 -21.75 12.48
N LEU A 14 -12.00 -21.38 13.74
CA LEU A 14 -12.09 -19.98 14.16
C LEU A 14 -10.78 -19.22 13.92
N PHE A 15 -9.64 -19.86 14.18
CA PHE A 15 -8.32 -19.26 13.91
C PHE A 15 -8.07 -19.07 12.42
N ILE A 16 -8.47 -20.03 11.59
CA ILE A 16 -8.39 -19.91 10.12
C ILE A 16 -9.22 -18.72 9.64
N PHE A 17 -10.44 -18.54 10.15
CA PHE A 17 -11.30 -17.40 9.80
C PHE A 17 -10.72 -16.05 10.25
N VAL A 18 -10.23 -15.97 11.49
CA VAL A 18 -9.62 -14.74 12.01
C VAL A 18 -8.35 -14.40 11.23
N PHE A 19 -7.52 -15.39 10.90
CA PHE A 19 -6.32 -15.19 10.11
C PHE A 19 -6.63 -14.75 8.68
N LEU A 20 -7.60 -15.37 8.02
CA LEU A 20 -8.08 -14.95 6.70
C LEU A 20 -8.63 -13.52 6.72
N ALA A 21 -9.47 -13.19 7.70
CA ALA A 21 -10.00 -11.84 7.88
C ALA A 21 -8.90 -10.82 8.15
N PHE A 22 -7.90 -11.17 8.95
CA PHE A 22 -6.76 -10.31 9.22
C PHE A 22 -5.94 -10.04 7.95
N VAL A 23 -5.64 -11.08 7.15
CA VAL A 23 -4.90 -10.95 5.89
C VAL A 23 -5.64 -10.06 4.88
N THR A 24 -6.97 -10.17 4.77
CA THR A 24 -7.76 -9.33 3.85
C THR A 24 -7.78 -7.87 4.28
N VAL A 25 -7.88 -7.60 5.59
CA VAL A 25 -7.79 -6.24 6.14
C VAL A 25 -6.42 -5.63 5.86
N CYS A 26 -5.33 -6.34 6.19
CA CYS A 26 -3.97 -5.87 5.90
C CYS A 26 -3.76 -5.55 4.41
N ARG A 27 -4.26 -6.41 3.51
CA ARG A 27 -4.18 -6.17 2.06
C ARG A 27 -4.93 -4.91 1.62
N THR A 28 -6.08 -4.65 2.23
CA THR A 28 -6.91 -3.48 1.89
C THR A 28 -6.25 -2.18 2.34
N LEU A 29 -5.69 -2.16 3.55
CA LEU A 29 -4.97 -0.99 4.09
C LEU A 29 -3.77 -0.60 3.23
N THR A 30 -2.98 -1.58 2.78
CA THR A 30 -1.82 -1.34 1.91
C THR A 30 -2.22 -0.70 0.58
N LYS A 31 -3.36 -1.10 0.00
CA LYS A 31 -3.86 -0.49 -1.24
C LYS A 31 -4.22 0.98 -1.04
N ILE A 32 -4.91 1.32 0.05
CA ILE A 32 -5.38 2.68 0.36
C ILE A 32 -4.20 3.63 0.62
N ALA A 33 -3.16 3.16 1.31
CA ALA A 33 -1.95 3.96 1.54
C ALA A 33 -1.26 4.32 0.20
N SER A 34 -1.19 3.36 -0.73
CA SER A 34 -0.53 3.57 -2.03
C SER A 34 -1.25 4.57 -2.95
N THR A 35 -2.57 4.69 -2.86
CA THR A 35 -3.35 5.65 -3.66
C THR A 35 -3.17 7.06 -3.13
N THR A 36 -3.20 7.21 -1.81
CA THR A 36 -3.03 8.52 -1.14
C THR A 36 -1.67 9.15 -1.45
N SER A 37 -0.59 8.36 -1.41
CA SER A 37 0.75 8.88 -1.72
C SER A 37 0.85 9.40 -3.16
N LYS A 38 0.22 8.72 -4.13
CA LYS A 38 0.22 9.15 -5.53
C LYS A 38 -0.56 10.43 -5.76
N GLU A 39 -1.63 10.66 -5.01
CA GLU A 39 -2.39 11.92 -5.08
C GLU A 39 -1.62 13.09 -4.46
N ARG A 40 -0.93 12.87 -3.33
CA ARG A 40 -0.06 13.89 -2.73
C ARG A 40 1.08 14.29 -3.66
N THR A 41 1.82 13.33 -4.21
CA THR A 41 2.92 13.62 -5.13
C THR A 41 2.45 14.38 -6.38
N ARG A 42 1.25 14.10 -6.89
CA ARG A 42 0.66 14.89 -8.00
C ARG A 42 0.41 16.35 -7.63
N ARG A 43 -0.08 16.61 -6.40
CA ARG A 43 -0.32 17.98 -5.91
C ARG A 43 0.99 18.72 -5.65
N GLU A 44 1.99 18.04 -5.12
CA GLU A 44 3.33 18.60 -4.87
C GLU A 44 4.02 18.97 -6.20
N ILE A 45 3.99 18.08 -7.20
CA ILE A 45 4.54 18.38 -8.54
C ILE A 45 3.87 19.62 -9.14
N ALA A 46 2.54 19.77 -9.00
CA ALA A 46 1.84 20.95 -9.49
C ALA A 46 2.27 22.24 -8.76
N ALA A 47 2.50 22.16 -7.45
CA ALA A 47 3.02 23.29 -6.67
C ALA A 47 4.44 23.67 -7.11
N TYR A 48 5.35 22.71 -7.31
CA TYR A 48 6.71 22.97 -7.78
C TYR A 48 6.77 23.59 -9.18
N ILE A 49 5.86 23.20 -10.07
CA ILE A 49 5.72 23.84 -11.39
C ILE A 49 5.21 25.28 -11.25
N ALA A 50 4.21 25.51 -10.38
CA ALA A 50 3.68 26.85 -10.12
C ALA A 50 4.70 27.78 -9.45
N GLU A 51 5.56 27.24 -8.57
CA GLU A 51 6.67 27.95 -7.93
C GLU A 51 7.87 28.13 -8.87
N GLY A 52 7.89 27.45 -10.01
CA GLY A 52 8.98 27.50 -10.99
C GLY A 52 10.26 26.74 -10.58
N SER A 53 10.21 25.95 -9.51
CA SER A 53 11.32 25.11 -9.05
C SER A 53 11.46 23.80 -9.85
N MET A 54 10.50 23.51 -10.73
CA MET A 54 10.48 22.35 -11.62
C MET A 54 9.87 22.72 -12.99
N THR A 55 10.42 22.20 -14.09
CA THR A 55 9.80 22.42 -15.41
C THR A 55 8.64 21.44 -15.66
N PRO A 56 7.65 21.81 -16.48
CA PRO A 56 6.54 20.93 -16.85
C PRO A 56 7.01 19.60 -17.46
N GLU A 57 8.07 19.60 -18.28
CA GLU A 57 8.61 18.37 -18.87
C GLU A 57 9.24 17.43 -17.83
N GLN A 58 9.86 18.01 -16.80
CA GLN A 58 10.37 17.22 -15.67
C GLN A 58 9.23 16.63 -14.85
N GLY A 59 8.16 17.40 -14.61
CA GLY A 59 6.95 16.93 -13.94
C GLY A 59 6.28 15.78 -14.69
N GLU A 60 6.15 15.88 -16.02
CA GLU A 60 5.60 14.82 -16.87
C GLU A 60 6.40 13.50 -16.73
N ARG A 61 7.74 13.59 -16.75
CA ARG A 61 8.62 12.42 -16.58
C ARG A 61 8.48 11.77 -15.21
N LEU A 62 8.34 12.56 -14.14
CA LEU A 62 8.12 12.05 -12.78
C LEU A 62 6.76 11.34 -12.65
N LEU A 63 5.70 11.92 -13.23
CA LEU A 63 4.38 11.31 -13.26
C LEU A 63 4.36 10.01 -14.10
N ALA A 64 5.14 9.95 -15.18
CA ALA A 64 5.28 8.77 -16.02
C ALA A 64 6.10 7.65 -15.34
N ALA A 65 7.12 7.99 -14.56
CA ALA A 65 7.96 7.01 -13.86
C ALA A 65 7.16 6.14 -12.87
N GLY A 66 6.20 6.72 -12.16
CA GLY A 66 5.32 5.99 -11.23
C GLY A 66 4.32 5.01 -11.87
N LYS A 67 4.13 5.06 -13.20
CA LYS A 67 3.30 4.12 -13.96
C LYS A 67 4.04 2.83 -14.34
N LYS A 68 5.37 2.85 -14.42
CA LYS A 68 6.18 1.65 -14.68
C LYS A 68 6.40 0.87 -13.38
N LYS A 69 5.35 0.20 -12.89
CA LYS A 69 5.51 -0.83 -11.85
C LYS A 69 5.04 -2.16 -12.43
N GLY A 70 5.99 -2.85 -13.05
CA GLY A 70 5.80 -4.19 -13.62
C GLY A 70 7.09 -4.86 -14.10
N ILE A 71 8.27 -4.36 -13.71
CA ILE A 71 9.55 -4.95 -14.14
C ILE A 71 10.54 -4.94 -12.98
N CYS A 72 10.15 -5.56 -11.86
CA CYS A 72 11.05 -6.07 -10.81
C CYS A 72 10.25 -6.70 -9.66
N GLU A 73 9.49 -7.74 -9.96
CA GLU A 73 9.35 -8.90 -9.07
C GLU A 73 10.16 -10.00 -9.79
N ASP A 74 11.02 -10.71 -9.05
CA ASP A 74 12.00 -11.72 -9.51
C ASP A 74 13.38 -11.19 -9.95
N CYS A 75 14.25 -10.98 -8.95
CA CYS A 75 15.66 -11.31 -9.06
C CYS A 75 16.08 -12.09 -7.81
#